data_AF-A0A8B7IPG5-F1
#
_entry.id   AF-A0A8B7IPG5-F1
#
_cell.length_a   1.000
_cell.length_b   1.000
_cell.length_c   1.000
_cell.angle_alpha   90.00
_cell.angle_beta   90.00
_cell.angle_gamma   90.00
#
_symmetry.space_group_name_H-M   'P 1'
#
loop_
_entity.id
_entity.type
_entity.pdbx_description
1 polymer ?
#
loop_
_entity_poly.entity_id
_entity_poly.type
_entity_poly.pdbx_seq_one_letter_code
_entity_poly.pdbx_strand_id
1 'polypeptide(L)'
;MRLGYLSVGCENQNWAEVEETLKRIQSQKGVQGIIVVNSEGIPIKSTMDNSTTIQYAGLMHSFIMKARSTVRDIDPQNDLTFLRIRSKKNEIMVAPGKNKDYFLIVIQNPTE
;
A
#
# COMPACT_ATOMS: atom_id res chain seq x y z
N MET A 1 -28.24 15.38 15.55
CA MET A 1 -26.84 15.82 15.38
C MET A 1 -26.12 14.73 14.58
N ARG A 2 -26.15 14.82 13.25
CA ARG A 2 -25.51 13.83 12.35
C ARG A 2 -24.03 14.18 12.27
N LEU A 3 -23.16 13.30 12.77
CA LEU A 3 -21.73 13.38 12.52
C LEU A 3 -21.51 13.13 11.02
N GLY A 4 -21.02 14.16 10.34
CA GLY A 4 -20.66 14.12 8.93
C GLY A 4 -19.50 13.16 8.73
N TYR A 5 -19.78 12.06 8.03
CA TYR A 5 -18.74 11.27 7.39
C TYR A 5 -18.03 12.18 6.39
N LEU A 6 -16.70 12.27 6.48
CA LEU A 6 -15.87 12.88 5.46
C LEU A 6 -16.19 12.20 4.12
N SER A 7 -16.87 12.93 3.25
CA SER A 7 -16.91 12.66 1.82
C SER A 7 -15.52 12.91 1.26
N VAL A 8 -14.61 11.96 1.44
CA VAL A 8 -13.41 11.89 0.59
C VAL A 8 -13.91 11.45 -0.77
N GLY A 9 -13.81 12.35 -1.75
CA GLY A 9 -14.16 12.10 -3.14
C GLY A 9 -13.27 11.02 -3.77
N CYS A 10 -13.52 9.77 -3.44
CA CYS A 10 -13.22 8.65 -4.31
C CYS A 10 -14.41 8.49 -5.23
N GLU A 11 -14.34 9.06 -6.43
CA GLU A 11 -15.27 8.74 -7.52
C GLU A 11 -15.32 7.21 -7.70
N ASN A 12 -16.44 6.60 -7.33
CA ASN A 12 -16.89 5.26 -7.72
C ASN A 12 -15.81 4.20 -7.96
N GLN A 13 -14.87 4.03 -7.03
CA GLN A 13 -14.24 2.72 -6.86
C GLN A 13 -15.20 1.91 -6.02
N ASN A 14 -15.70 0.82 -6.59
CA ASN A 14 -16.57 -0.10 -5.90
C ASN A 14 -15.81 -0.64 -4.68
N TRP A 15 -16.04 -0.06 -3.50
CA TRP A 15 -15.35 -0.44 -2.26
C TRP A 15 -15.47 -1.95 -2.00
N ALA A 16 -16.54 -2.58 -2.50
CA ALA A 16 -16.72 -4.03 -2.49
C ALA A 16 -15.63 -4.78 -3.29
N GLU A 17 -15.24 -4.29 -4.48
CA GLU A 17 -14.17 -4.91 -5.29
C GLU A 17 -12.80 -4.76 -4.63
N VAL A 18 -12.55 -3.61 -4.00
CA VAL A 18 -11.31 -3.38 -3.23
C VAL A 18 -11.25 -4.34 -2.04
N GLU A 19 -12.35 -4.47 -1.29
CA GLU A 19 -12.39 -5.41 -0.17
C GLU A 19 -12.25 -6.87 -0.59
N GLU A 20 -12.88 -7.26 -1.71
CA GLU A 20 -12.73 -8.61 -2.25
C GLU A 20 -11.28 -8.88 -2.66
N THR A 21 -10.65 -7.92 -3.32
CA THR A 21 -9.23 -8.01 -3.72
C THR A 21 -8.33 -8.13 -2.50
N LEU A 22 -8.56 -7.32 -1.46
CA LEU A 22 -7.82 -7.38 -0.20
C LEU A 22 -7.99 -8.75 0.48
N LYS A 23 -9.21 -9.30 0.53
CA LYS A 23 -9.47 -10.65 1.07
C LYS A 23 -8.77 -11.74 0.29
N ARG A 24 -8.76 -11.65 -1.04
CA ARG A 24 -8.04 -12.60 -1.91
C ARG A 24 -6.55 -12.60 -1.66
N ILE A 25 -5.95 -11.41 -1.49
CA ILE A 25 -4.52 -11.28 -1.15
C ILE A 25 -4.26 -11.83 0.25
N GLN A 26 -5.09 -11.48 1.24
CA GLN A 26 -4.94 -11.95 2.61
C GLN A 26 -5.03 -13.47 2.73
N SER A 27 -5.78 -14.11 1.84
CA SER A 27 -5.94 -15.57 1.80
C SER A 27 -4.76 -16.30 1.14
N GLN A 28 -3.80 -15.57 0.55
CA GLN A 28 -2.57 -16.19 0.06
C GLN A 28 -1.68 -16.64 1.22
N LYS A 29 -1.22 -17.89 1.14
CA LYS A 29 -0.19 -18.41 2.04
C LYS A 29 1.05 -17.52 1.95
N GLY A 30 1.68 -17.18 3.08
CA GLY A 30 2.77 -16.20 3.12
C GLY A 30 2.35 -14.83 3.61
N VAL A 31 1.11 -14.40 3.41
CA VAL A 31 0.69 -13.02 3.70
C VAL A 31 0.51 -12.81 5.21
N GLN A 32 1.38 -11.99 5.78
CA GLN A 32 1.35 -11.60 7.19
C GLN A 32 0.44 -10.39 7.43
N GLY A 33 0.41 -9.45 6.48
CA GLY A 33 -0.37 -8.24 6.63
C GLY A 33 -0.49 -7.42 5.37
N ILE A 34 -1.53 -6.60 5.32
CA ILE A 34 -1.81 -5.68 4.23
C ILE A 34 -2.09 -4.31 4.83
N ILE A 35 -1.50 -3.27 4.23
CA ILE A 35 -1.66 -1.87 4.60
C ILE A 35 -1.98 -1.08 3.33
N VAL A 36 -3.05 -0.30 3.37
CA VAL A 36 -3.41 0.68 2.34
C VAL A 36 -3.09 2.05 2.91
N VAL A 37 -2.24 2.81 2.22
CA VAL A 37 -1.85 4.17 2.60
C VAL A 37 -2.24 5.16 1.50
N ASN A 38 -2.64 6.37 1.85
CA ASN A 38 -2.86 7.43 0.87
C ASN A 38 -1.51 7.98 0.33
N SER A 39 -1.58 8.91 -0.61
CA SER A 39 -0.41 9.60 -1.18
C SER A 39 0.39 10.42 -0.16
N GLU A 40 -0.18 10.75 1.00
CA GLU A 40 0.45 11.46 2.11
C GLU A 40 1.13 10.52 3.12
N GLY A 41 1.00 9.20 2.94
CA GLY A 41 1.56 8.19 3.85
C GLY A 41 0.70 7.90 5.08
N ILE A 42 -0.56 8.36 5.09
CA ILE A 42 -1.53 8.10 6.15
C ILE A 42 -2.20 6.75 5.89
N PRO A 43 -2.19 5.80 6.84
CA PRO A 43 -2.90 4.53 6.71
C PRO A 43 -4.42 4.74 6.62
N ILE A 44 -5.04 4.19 5.56
CA ILE A 44 -6.50 4.14 5.37
C ILE A 44 -7.06 2.84 5.96
N LYS A 45 -6.38 1.71 5.70
CA LYS A 45 -6.81 0.39 6.13
C LYS A 45 -5.59 -0.49 6.40
N SER A 46 -5.66 -1.31 7.43
CA SER A 46 -4.60 -2.25 7.77
C SER A 46 -5.18 -3.51 8.39
N THR A 47 -4.54 -4.65 8.15
CA THR A 47 -4.80 -5.91 8.86
C THR A 47 -3.82 -6.15 10.02
N MET A 48 -2.91 -5.20 10.25
CA MET A 48 -1.91 -5.26 11.33
C MET A 48 -2.30 -4.37 12.51
N ASP A 49 -1.59 -4.50 13.62
CA ASP A 49 -1.75 -3.59 14.76
C ASP A 49 -1.39 -2.15 14.38
N ASN A 50 -1.99 -1.19 15.08
CA ASN A 50 -1.85 0.22 14.75
C ASN A 50 -0.40 0.73 14.84
N SER A 51 0.37 0.24 15.82
CA SER A 51 1.74 0.68 16.04
C SER A 51 2.65 0.28 14.87
N THR A 52 2.57 -0.98 14.45
CA THR A 52 3.28 -1.51 13.30
C THR A 52 2.81 -0.83 12.02
N THR A 53 1.51 -0.62 11.87
CA THR A 53 0.92 0.04 10.68
C THR A 53 1.50 1.43 10.46
N ILE A 54 1.54 2.27 11.51
CA ILE A 54 2.07 3.63 11.43
C ILE A 54 3.56 3.60 11.06
N GLN A 55 4.32 2.71 11.69
CA GLN A 55 5.75 2.57 11.42
C GLN A 55 6.02 2.18 9.95
N TYR A 56 5.33 1.16 9.44
CA TYR A 56 5.48 0.73 8.05
C TYR A 56 5.02 1.81 7.07
N ALA A 57 3.89 2.47 7.33
CA ALA A 57 3.37 3.50 6.45
C ALA A 57 4.35 4.67 6.27
N GLY A 58 4.91 5.19 7.36
CA GLY A 58 5.88 6.28 7.30
C GLY A 58 7.18 5.90 6.60
N LEU A 59 7.76 4.74 6.96
CA LEU A 59 9.01 4.27 6.36
C LEU A 59 8.85 3.93 4.88
N MET A 60 7.78 3.22 4.52
CA MET A 60 7.52 2.82 3.13
C MET A 60 7.18 4.03 2.28
N HIS A 61 6.40 4.99 2.77
CA HIS A 61 6.09 6.21 2.02
C HIS A 61 7.37 6.95 1.59
N SER A 62 8.27 7.25 2.54
CA SER A 62 9.54 7.92 2.23
C SER A 62 10.38 7.13 1.23
N PHE A 63 10.42 5.80 1.38
CA PHE A 63 11.16 4.92 0.47
C PHE A 63 10.58 4.91 -0.94
N ILE A 64 9.26 4.77 -1.08
CA ILE A 64 8.55 4.75 -2.36
C ILE A 64 8.75 6.07 -3.10
N MET A 65 8.66 7.21 -2.39
CA MET A 65 8.86 8.53 -3.00
C MET A 65 10.28 8.67 -3.57
N LYS A 66 11.30 8.21 -2.84
CA LYS A 66 12.68 8.16 -3.35
C LYS A 66 12.81 7.22 -4.55
N ALA A 67 12.27 6.01 -4.46
CA ALA A 67 12.32 5.04 -5.55
C ALA A 67 11.65 5.56 -6.83
N ARG A 68 10.50 6.23 -6.70
CA ARG A 68 9.80 6.89 -7.82
C ARG A 68 10.65 7.99 -8.44
N SER A 69 11.30 8.83 -7.61
CA SER A 69 12.21 9.87 -8.12
C SER A 69 13.36 9.24 -8.90
N THR A 70 14.03 8.24 -8.33
CA THR A 70 15.16 7.57 -8.98
C THR A 70 14.78 6.91 -10.31
N VAL A 71 13.60 6.29 -10.42
CA VAL A 71 13.12 5.74 -11.70
C VAL A 71 12.95 6.85 -12.74
N ARG A 72 12.37 8.00 -12.36
CA ARG A 72 12.16 9.15 -13.25
C ARG A 72 13.45 9.88 -13.61
N ASP A 73 14.44 9.87 -12.72
CA ASP A 73 15.76 10.44 -12.97
C ASP A 73 16.53 9.62 -14.02
N ILE A 74 16.26 8.31 -14.11
CA ILE A 74 16.82 7.42 -15.15
C ILE A 74 16.08 7.59 -16.47
N ASP A 75 14.74 7.55 -16.45
CA ASP A 75 13.89 7.80 -17.61
C ASP A 75 12.60 8.54 -17.18
N PRO A 76 12.43 9.82 -17.57
CA PRO A 76 11.24 10.60 -17.22
C PRO A 76 9.91 10.02 -17.72
N GLN A 77 9.93 9.13 -18.72
CA GLN A 77 8.73 8.48 -19.24
C GLN A 77 8.31 7.25 -18.41
N ASN A 78 9.17 6.78 -17.52
CA ASN A 78 8.92 5.59 -16.70
C ASN A 78 8.32 5.98 -15.34
N ASP A 79 7.40 5.15 -14.86
CA ASP A 79 6.82 5.28 -13.52
C ASP A 79 6.97 3.97 -12.76
N LEU A 80 7.12 4.07 -11.44
CA LEU A 80 7.13 2.90 -10.57
C LEU A 80 5.76 2.23 -10.61
N THR A 81 5.69 1.02 -11.16
CA THR A 81 4.46 0.22 -11.25
C THR A 81 4.37 -0.83 -10.14
N PHE A 82 5.50 -1.32 -9.67
CA PHE A 82 5.57 -2.34 -8.64
C PHE A 82 6.96 -2.34 -8.00
N LEU A 83 7.02 -2.55 -6.69
CA LEU A 83 8.25 -2.59 -5.92
C LEU A 83 8.21 -3.80 -4.99
N ARG A 84 9.24 -4.65 -5.05
CA ARG A 84 9.37 -5.84 -4.21
C ARG A 84 10.71 -5.81 -3.48
N ILE A 85 10.65 -5.80 -2.16
CA ILE A 85 11.82 -5.78 -1.28
C ILE A 85 11.84 -7.08 -0.51
N ARG A 86 12.80 -7.94 -0.80
CA ARG A 86 12.97 -9.22 -0.10
C ARG A 86 14.10 -9.10 0.92
N SER A 87 13.79 -9.38 2.17
CA SER A 87 14.77 -9.52 3.25
C SER A 87 14.79 -10.97 3.77
N LYS A 88 15.69 -11.29 4.69
CA LYS A 88 15.74 -12.61 5.35
C LYS A 88 14.50 -12.87 6.21
N LYS A 89 13.87 -11.83 6.74
CA LYS A 89 12.75 -11.93 7.70
C LYS A 89 11.40 -11.72 7.04
N ASN A 90 11.31 -10.73 6.16
CA ASN A 90 10.08 -10.28 5.53
C ASN A 90 10.29 -10.02 4.04
N GLU A 91 9.23 -10.20 3.28
CA GLU A 91 9.13 -9.73 1.92
C GLU A 91 8.03 -8.67 1.84
N ILE A 92 8.36 -7.50 1.31
CA ILE A 92 7.45 -6.36 1.21
C ILE A 92 7.19 -6.09 -0.26
N MET A 93 5.92 -6.11 -0.63
CA MET A 93 5.46 -5.79 -1.97
C MET A 93 4.67 -4.48 -1.89
N VAL A 94 4.96 -3.55 -2.80
CA VAL A 94 4.27 -2.27 -2.88
C VAL A 94 3.78 -2.07 -4.30
N ALA A 95 2.50 -1.73 -4.43
CA ALA A 95 1.88 -1.36 -5.69
C ALA A 95 1.14 -0.02 -5.53
N PRO A 96 1.33 0.97 -6.43
CA PRO A 96 0.44 2.11 -6.52
C PRO A 96 -0.94 1.67 -7.03
N GLY A 97 -2.01 2.31 -6.52
CA GLY A 97 -3.37 2.14 -7.04
C GLY A 97 -3.51 2.66 -8.47
N LYS A 98 -4.62 2.32 -9.14
CA LYS A 98 -4.88 2.67 -10.56
C LYS A 98 -4.69 4.17 -10.87
N ASN A 99 -5.10 5.05 -9.94
CA ASN A 99 -4.96 6.50 -10.08
C ASN A 99 -3.74 7.08 -9.34
N LYS A 100 -2.88 6.24 -8.75
CA LYS A 100 -1.73 6.63 -7.92
C LYS A 100 -2.09 7.44 -6.65
N ASP A 101 -3.36 7.44 -6.26
CA ASP A 101 -3.87 8.15 -5.07
C ASP A 101 -3.57 7.42 -3.75
N TYR A 102 -3.26 6.12 -3.84
CA TYR A 102 -2.93 5.28 -2.71
C TYR A 102 -1.84 4.28 -3.09
N PHE A 103 -1.19 3.72 -2.07
CA PHE A 103 -0.29 2.58 -2.19
C PHE A 103 -0.84 1.40 -1.41
N LEU A 104 -0.79 0.23 -2.02
CA LEU A 104 -1.02 -1.06 -1.40
C LEU A 104 0.32 -1.64 -0.99
N ILE A 105 0.49 -1.88 0.30
CA ILE A 105 1.67 -2.49 0.91
C ILE A 105 1.26 -3.87 1.40
N VAL A 106 1.93 -4.91 0.95
CA VAL A 106 1.72 -6.30 1.37
C VAL A 106 2.99 -6.80 2.01
N ILE A 107 2.87 -7.36 3.21
CA ILE A 107 3.96 -7.93 3.99
C ILE A 107 3.78 -9.43 4.00
N GLN A 108 4.80 -10.15 3.54
CA GLN A 108 4.81 -11.60 3.42
C GLN A 108 6.01 -12.22 4.13
N ASN A 109 5.92 -13.50 4.47
CA ASN A 109 7.06 -14.29 4.90
C ASN A 109 7.89 -14.70 3.67
N PRO A 110 9.20 -14.43 3.62
CA PRO A 110 10.04 -14.77 2.47
C PRO A 110 10.25 -16.28 2.31
N THR A 111 9.93 -17.08 3.33
CA THR A 111 10.27 -18.50 3.43
C THR A 111 9.12 -19.46 3.16
N GLU A 112 7.91 -18.94 2.90
CA GLU A 112 6.77 -19.75 2.41
C GLU A 112 6.74 -19.89 0.89
#